data_AF-X1IZ54-F1
#
_entry.id   AF-X1IZ54-F1
#
_cell.length_a   1.000
_cell.length_b   1.000
_cell.length_c   1.000
_cell.angle_alpha   90.00
_cell.angle_beta   90.00
_cell.angle_gamma   90.00
#
_symmetry.space_group_name_H-M   'P 1'
#
loop_
_entity.id
_entity.type
_entity.pdbx_description
1 polymer ?
#
loop_
_entity_poly.entity_id
_entity_poly.type
_entity_poly.pdbx_seq_one_letter_code
_entity_poly.pdbx_strand_id
1 'polypeptide(L)'
;MTRTQQLEEILARVHDQKSFIQNLLIDGLGWEISEDVGRIEDICYEWTTEEIHAEGLTKKIIDGKVLQLKPIVTGQPWGIFILEFKNPDVFVKGRGMTGILRKVLRGLVQKRTRASHLPAWKSEDILFFCTHSWQYYSFVHFAPSENGSKAAKLTSFGWTPDSSNRTLLEHNLPHLGMILIDFRDWD
;
A
#
# COMPACT_ATOMS: atom_id res chain seq x y z
N MET A 1 -20.53 -16.29 13.83
CA MET A 1 -19.33 -15.43 13.84
C MET A 1 -19.55 -14.31 12.83
N THR A 2 -19.39 -13.05 13.22
CA THR A 2 -19.57 -11.91 12.31
C THR A 2 -18.30 -11.72 11.45
N ARG A 3 -18.42 -11.03 10.31
CA ARG A 3 -17.27 -10.69 9.45
C ARG A 3 -16.19 -9.91 10.21
N THR A 4 -16.60 -9.00 11.09
CA THR A 4 -15.69 -8.22 11.96
C THR A 4 -14.89 -9.13 12.90
N GLN A 5 -15.54 -10.12 13.52
CA GLN A 5 -14.87 -11.10 14.38
C GLN A 5 -13.87 -11.96 13.60
N GLN A 6 -14.21 -12.33 12.36
CA GLN A 6 -13.29 -13.07 11.48
C GLN A 6 -12.05 -12.24 11.15
N LEU A 7 -12.23 -10.99 10.77
CA LEU A 7 -11.10 -10.09 10.47
C LEU A 7 -10.23 -9.81 11.70
N GLU A 8 -10.83 -9.74 12.89
CA GLU A 8 -10.09 -9.57 14.15
C GLU A 8 -9.17 -10.76 14.44
N GLU A 9 -9.71 -11.98 14.33
CA GLU A 9 -8.91 -13.21 14.49
C GLU A 9 -7.81 -13.34 13.44
N ILE A 10 -8.09 -12.93 12.20
CA ILE A 10 -7.09 -12.91 11.13
C ILE A 10 -5.97 -11.92 11.47
N LEU A 11 -6.29 -10.68 11.84
CA LEU A 11 -5.28 -9.67 12.19
C LEU A 11 -4.41 -10.11 13.36
N ALA A 12 -4.99 -10.76 14.37
CA ALA A 12 -4.24 -11.30 15.51
C ALA A 12 -3.19 -12.36 15.11
N ARG A 13 -3.36 -12.99 13.95
CA ARG A 13 -2.42 -13.98 13.39
C ARG A 13 -1.42 -13.37 12.41
N VAL A 14 -1.51 -12.08 12.08
CA VAL A 14 -0.58 -11.40 11.17
C VAL A 14 0.60 -10.82 11.97
N HIS A 15 1.77 -11.41 11.82
CA HIS A 15 2.98 -11.03 12.58
C HIS A 15 4.27 -11.04 11.75
N ASP A 16 4.20 -11.49 10.51
CA ASP A 16 5.29 -11.53 9.56
C ASP A 16 4.77 -11.44 8.11
N GLN A 17 5.69 -11.38 7.15
CA GLN A 17 5.33 -11.29 5.72
C GLN A 17 4.46 -12.46 5.26
N LYS A 18 4.77 -13.68 5.73
CA LYS A 18 4.08 -14.90 5.30
C LYS A 18 2.64 -14.92 5.78
N SER A 19 2.42 -14.64 7.06
CA SER A 19 1.08 -14.54 7.66
C SER A 19 0.29 -13.35 7.11
N PHE A 20 0.94 -12.25 6.75
CA PHE A 20 0.28 -11.16 6.03
C PHE A 20 -0.26 -11.60 4.67
N ILE A 21 0.54 -12.31 3.87
CA ILE A 21 0.12 -12.80 2.55
C ILE A 21 -1.00 -13.84 2.71
N GLN A 22 -0.74 -14.92 3.46
CA GLN A 22 -1.68 -16.03 3.56
C GLN A 22 -2.95 -15.64 4.33
N ASN A 23 -2.81 -15.20 5.58
CA ASN A 23 -3.97 -15.05 6.46
C ASN A 23 -4.78 -13.79 6.11
N LEU A 24 -4.11 -12.69 5.73
CA LEU A 24 -4.82 -11.45 5.44
C LEU A 24 -5.17 -11.31 3.97
N LEU A 25 -4.19 -11.29 3.05
CA LEU A 25 -4.50 -11.02 1.64
C LEU A 25 -5.34 -12.13 1.01
N ILE A 26 -4.94 -13.39 1.17
CA ILE A 26 -5.64 -14.54 0.58
C ILE A 26 -6.88 -14.88 1.40
N ASP A 27 -6.73 -15.34 2.64
CA ASP A 27 -7.86 -15.88 3.41
C ASP A 27 -8.84 -14.79 3.86
N GLY A 28 -8.32 -13.64 4.28
CA GLY A 28 -9.12 -12.56 4.87
C GLY A 28 -9.75 -11.59 3.87
N LEU A 29 -9.01 -11.27 2.81
CA LEU A 29 -9.39 -10.30 1.79
C LEU A 29 -9.74 -10.97 0.46
N GLY A 30 -9.48 -12.26 0.27
CA GLY A 30 -9.87 -12.99 -0.94
C GLY A 30 -9.09 -12.59 -2.19
N TRP A 31 -7.85 -12.10 -2.04
CA TRP A 31 -7.03 -11.74 -3.20
C TRP A 31 -6.61 -12.99 -3.97
N GLU A 32 -6.68 -12.93 -5.30
CA GLU A 32 -6.29 -14.01 -6.23
C GLU A 32 -4.75 -14.13 -6.34
N ILE A 33 -4.09 -14.45 -5.22
CA ILE A 33 -2.67 -14.75 -5.13
C ILE A 33 -2.50 -16.26 -4.94
N SER A 34 -1.49 -16.83 -5.61
CA SER A 34 -1.18 -18.26 -5.47
C SER A 34 -0.64 -18.59 -4.06
N GLU A 35 -1.08 -19.71 -3.48
CA GLU A 35 -0.70 -20.13 -2.12
C GLU A 35 0.78 -20.52 -1.97
N ASP A 36 1.48 -20.78 -3.08
CA ASP A 36 2.92 -21.07 -3.09
C ASP A 36 3.80 -19.82 -2.91
N VAL A 37 3.20 -18.62 -2.92
CA VAL A 37 3.89 -17.35 -2.73
C VAL A 37 4.36 -17.21 -1.28
N GLY A 38 5.66 -17.34 -1.07
CA GLY A 38 6.28 -17.19 0.25
C GLY A 38 6.71 -15.77 0.57
N ARG A 39 6.93 -14.93 -0.45
CA ARG A 39 7.44 -13.57 -0.31
C ARG A 39 6.70 -12.59 -1.21
N ILE A 40 6.59 -11.33 -0.77
CA ILE A 40 5.89 -10.30 -1.55
C ILE A 40 6.63 -10.01 -2.86
N GLU A 41 7.96 -10.12 -2.86
CA GLU A 41 8.81 -9.86 -4.01
C GLU A 41 8.51 -10.78 -5.20
N ASP A 42 8.03 -12.01 -4.95
CA ASP A 42 7.73 -13.00 -5.98
C ASP A 42 6.57 -12.52 -6.90
N ILE A 43 5.67 -11.72 -6.33
CA ILE A 43 4.48 -11.16 -6.99
C ILE A 43 4.61 -9.66 -7.30
N CYS A 44 5.82 -9.11 -7.22
CA CYS A 44 6.08 -7.70 -7.48
C CYS A 44 7.05 -7.48 -8.65
N TYR A 45 7.01 -6.26 -9.20
CA TYR A 45 8.11 -5.66 -9.94
C TYR A 45 8.91 -4.75 -8.98
N GLU A 46 10.22 -4.82 -9.03
CA GLU A 46 11.09 -3.95 -8.23
C GLU A 46 11.45 -2.67 -8.99
N TRP A 47 11.42 -1.55 -8.27
CA TRP A 47 11.89 -0.26 -8.76
C TRP A 47 13.02 0.25 -7.87
N THR A 48 14.15 0.60 -8.47
CA THR A 48 15.28 1.19 -7.73
C THR A 48 15.14 2.69 -7.54
N THR A 49 15.92 3.25 -6.62
CA THR A 49 15.95 4.70 -6.34
C THR A 49 16.28 5.53 -7.60
N GLU A 50 17.19 5.02 -8.43
CA GLU A 50 17.62 5.65 -9.69
C GLU A 50 16.49 5.65 -10.71
N GLU A 51 15.76 4.54 -10.81
CA GLU A 51 14.66 4.35 -11.75
C GLU A 51 13.47 5.25 -11.49
N ILE A 52 13.23 5.63 -10.23
CA ILE A 52 12.16 6.57 -9.83
C ILE A 52 12.68 7.98 -9.57
N HIS A 53 13.98 8.25 -9.77
CA HIS A 53 14.62 9.54 -9.51
C HIS A 53 14.30 10.13 -8.12
N ALA A 54 14.16 9.26 -7.10
CA ALA A 54 13.70 9.64 -5.77
C ALA A 54 14.87 9.75 -4.79
N GLU A 55 15.69 10.79 -4.92
CA GLU A 55 16.87 10.95 -4.07
C GLU A 55 16.58 10.88 -2.56
N GLY A 56 17.43 10.11 -1.88
CA GLY A 56 17.37 9.89 -0.44
C GLY A 56 16.35 8.84 -0.01
N LEU A 57 15.79 8.05 -0.92
CA LEU A 57 14.87 6.95 -0.58
C LEU A 57 15.53 5.94 0.37
N THR A 58 16.78 5.56 0.09
CA THR A 58 17.61 4.65 0.89
C THR A 58 17.80 5.10 2.35
N LYS A 59 17.56 6.38 2.67
CA LYS A 59 17.63 6.88 4.06
C LYS A 59 16.45 6.41 4.91
N LYS A 60 15.30 6.15 4.30
CA LYS A 60 14.05 5.83 5.01
C LYS A 60 13.42 4.52 4.59
N ILE A 61 13.67 4.05 3.38
CA ILE A 61 13.14 2.82 2.80
C ILE A 61 14.25 1.76 2.77
N ILE A 62 13.93 0.52 3.14
CA ILE A 62 14.85 -0.61 3.06
C ILE A 62 15.32 -0.76 1.62
N ASP A 63 16.65 -0.81 1.46
CA ASP A 63 17.36 -0.88 0.18
C ASP A 63 16.97 0.17 -0.87
N GLY A 64 16.20 1.19 -0.50
CA GLY A 64 15.65 2.14 -1.46
C GLY A 64 14.77 1.50 -2.53
N LYS A 65 14.12 0.37 -2.20
CA LYS A 65 13.26 -0.40 -3.12
C LYS A 65 11.82 0.07 -3.02
N VAL A 66 11.17 0.21 -4.17
CA VAL A 66 9.71 0.34 -4.27
C VAL A 66 9.20 -0.86 -5.02
N LEU A 67 8.34 -1.65 -4.40
CA LEU A 67 7.81 -2.86 -5.02
C LEU A 67 6.43 -2.56 -5.58
N GLN A 68 6.23 -2.71 -6.88
CA GLN A 68 4.91 -2.61 -7.49
C GLN A 68 4.28 -4.00 -7.53
N LEU A 69 3.14 -4.18 -6.89
CA LEU A 69 2.38 -5.42 -7.01
C LEU A 69 1.95 -5.62 -8.47
N LYS A 70 2.12 -6.85 -8.98
CA LYS A 70 1.56 -7.24 -10.28
C LYS A 70 0.03 -7.09 -10.23
N PRO A 71 -0.63 -6.74 -11.34
CA PRO A 71 -2.09 -6.68 -11.38
C PRO A 71 -2.69 -7.99 -10.87
N ILE A 72 -3.56 -7.88 -9.87
CA ILE A 72 -4.24 -9.03 -9.26
C ILE A 72 -5.60 -9.30 -9.93
N VAL A 73 -6.09 -8.34 -10.72
CA VAL A 73 -7.29 -8.48 -11.53
C VAL A 73 -7.08 -7.96 -12.95
N THR A 74 -7.81 -8.54 -13.90
CA THR A 74 -7.79 -8.09 -15.29
C THR A 74 -8.39 -6.69 -15.39
N GLY A 75 -7.69 -5.77 -16.08
CA GLY A 75 -8.19 -4.41 -16.31
C GLY A 75 -8.03 -3.43 -15.13
N GLN A 76 -7.21 -3.79 -14.13
CA GLN A 76 -6.93 -2.97 -12.94
C GLN A 76 -6.50 -1.53 -13.32
N PRO A 77 -7.32 -0.50 -13.04
CA PRO A 77 -7.02 0.87 -13.45
C PRO A 77 -6.07 1.59 -12.48
N TRP A 78 -5.73 0.95 -11.36
CA TRP A 78 -4.87 1.48 -10.31
C TRP A 78 -3.73 0.53 -9.90
N GLY A 79 -2.68 1.03 -9.25
CA GLY A 79 -1.47 0.29 -8.91
C GLY A 79 -1.20 0.29 -7.40
N ILE A 80 -0.71 -0.83 -6.87
CA ILE A 80 -0.27 -0.94 -5.48
C ILE A 80 1.25 -0.90 -5.43
N PHE A 81 1.77 0.03 -4.64
CA PHE A 81 3.20 0.23 -4.43
C PHE A 81 3.56 0.01 -2.96
N ILE A 82 4.42 -0.96 -2.71
CA ILE A 82 4.80 -1.42 -1.39
C ILE A 82 6.15 -0.78 -1.02
N LEU A 83 6.21 -0.24 0.20
CA LEU A 83 7.35 0.49 0.73
C LEU A 83 7.63 -0.02 2.16
N GLU A 84 8.77 -0.67 2.35
CA GLU A 84 9.21 -1.05 3.68
C GLU A 84 10.12 0.03 4.29
N PHE A 85 9.66 0.63 5.38
CA PHE A 85 10.39 1.67 6.09
C PHE A 85 11.39 1.08 7.06
N LYS A 86 12.53 1.76 7.24
CA LYS A 86 13.60 1.37 8.17
C LYS A 86 13.26 1.61 9.64
N ASN A 87 12.36 2.55 9.94
CA ASN A 87 12.04 2.96 11.31
C ASN A 87 10.50 3.08 11.46
N PRO A 88 9.91 2.52 12.54
CA PRO A 88 8.46 2.58 12.79
C PRO A 88 7.94 3.99 13.12
N ASP A 89 8.80 4.95 13.48
CA ASP A 89 8.43 6.33 13.82
C ASP A 89 7.57 7.02 12.76
N VAL A 90 7.71 6.63 11.48
CA VAL A 90 6.94 7.22 10.36
C VAL A 90 5.45 6.90 10.40
N PHE A 91 5.05 5.85 11.14
CA PHE A 91 3.66 5.43 11.35
C PHE A 91 3.00 6.18 12.51
N VAL A 92 3.79 6.89 13.33
CA VAL A 92 3.26 7.73 14.40
C VAL A 92 2.67 9.02 13.82
N LYS A 93 1.46 9.38 14.27
CA LYS A 93 0.75 10.58 13.83
C LYS A 93 1.63 11.82 13.97
N GLY A 94 1.77 12.60 12.88
CA GLY A 94 2.55 13.83 12.86
C GLY A 94 4.06 13.67 12.55
N ARG A 95 4.60 12.45 12.52
CA ARG A 95 6.01 12.16 12.16
C ARG A 95 6.20 11.82 10.66
N GLY A 96 5.10 11.42 10.01
CA GLY A 96 4.77 11.66 8.60
C GLY A 96 5.64 10.95 7.54
N MET A 97 5.08 9.93 6.90
CA MET A 97 5.59 9.34 5.65
C MET A 97 5.31 10.18 4.39
N THR A 98 4.43 11.19 4.47
CA THR A 98 3.91 11.99 3.34
C THR A 98 4.99 12.54 2.41
N GLY A 99 6.08 13.09 2.96
CA GLY A 99 7.14 13.68 2.15
C GLY A 99 7.84 12.67 1.25
N ILE A 100 8.02 11.43 1.73
CA ILE A 100 8.60 10.34 0.96
C ILE A 100 7.62 9.81 -0.07
N LEU A 101 6.36 9.59 0.32
CA LEU A 101 5.33 9.16 -0.63
C LEU A 101 5.16 10.14 -1.78
N ARG A 102 5.20 11.46 -1.52
CA ARG A 102 5.19 12.48 -2.58
C ARG A 102 6.42 12.42 -3.49
N LYS A 103 7.60 12.05 -2.97
CA LYS A 103 8.79 11.87 -3.80
C LYS A 103 8.63 10.69 -4.73
N VAL A 104 8.23 9.53 -4.19
CA VAL A 104 7.98 8.31 -4.98
C VAL A 104 6.91 8.56 -6.03
N LEU A 105 5.79 9.17 -5.63
CA LEU A 105 4.68 9.53 -6.52
C LEU A 105 5.14 10.37 -7.71
N ARG A 106 5.97 11.40 -7.48
CA ARG A 106 6.51 12.23 -8.57
C ARG A 106 7.37 11.42 -9.52
N GLY A 107 8.21 10.53 -9.01
CA GLY A 107 9.03 9.63 -9.82
C GLY A 107 8.21 8.73 -10.73
N LEU A 108 7.19 8.09 -10.15
CA LEU A 108 6.28 7.19 -10.87
C LEU A 108 5.47 7.93 -11.95
N VAL A 109 4.93 9.11 -11.62
CA VAL A 109 4.14 9.92 -12.57
C VAL A 109 5.02 10.55 -13.66
N GLN A 110 6.27 10.93 -13.37
CA GLN A 110 7.19 11.49 -14.38
C GLN A 110 7.68 10.46 -15.39
N LYS A 111 7.79 9.18 -15.02
CA LYS A 111 8.20 8.09 -15.94
C LYS A 111 7.15 7.74 -17.01
N ARG A 112 6.00 8.42 -17.00
CA ARG A 112 4.90 8.44 -17.99
C ARG A 112 5.32 8.50 -19.47
N THR A 113 6.55 8.89 -19.79
CA THR A 113 6.99 9.12 -21.19
C THR A 113 7.98 8.11 -21.76
N ARG A 114 8.54 7.14 -21.00
CA ARG A 114 9.64 6.29 -21.52
C ARG A 114 9.48 4.77 -21.43
N ALA A 115 8.57 4.22 -20.62
CA ALA A 115 8.37 2.78 -20.52
C ALA A 115 7.00 2.38 -21.12
N SER A 116 6.99 2.02 -22.41
CA SER A 116 5.77 1.70 -23.17
C SER A 116 5.03 0.43 -22.74
N HIS A 117 5.60 -0.37 -21.82
CA HIS A 117 5.05 -1.65 -21.37
C HIS A 117 4.38 -1.59 -19.99
N LEU A 118 4.35 -0.42 -19.33
CA LEU A 118 3.74 -0.26 -18.01
C LEU A 118 2.49 0.65 -18.07
N PRO A 119 1.43 0.35 -17.28
CA PRO A 119 0.24 1.18 -17.24
C PRO A 119 0.55 2.63 -16.88
N ALA A 120 -0.10 3.58 -17.56
CA ALA A 120 0.01 5.00 -17.27
C ALA A 120 -0.84 5.34 -16.03
N TRP A 121 -0.22 5.42 -14.85
CA TRP A 121 -0.92 5.76 -13.61
C TRP A 121 -1.21 7.26 -13.49
N LYS A 122 -2.43 7.65 -13.09
CA LYS A 122 -2.65 8.97 -12.48
C LYS A 122 -2.29 8.92 -11.00
N SER A 123 -2.02 10.06 -10.38
CA SER A 123 -1.70 10.12 -8.95
C SER A 123 -2.79 9.54 -8.05
N GLU A 124 -4.03 9.64 -8.50
CA GLU A 124 -5.24 9.14 -7.84
C GLU A 124 -5.41 7.62 -8.04
N ASP A 125 -4.66 7.04 -8.96
CA ASP A 125 -4.69 5.61 -9.29
C ASP A 125 -3.55 4.85 -8.57
N ILE A 126 -2.97 5.45 -7.53
CA ILE A 126 -1.85 4.85 -6.77
C ILE A 126 -2.24 4.66 -5.31
N LEU A 127 -2.19 3.40 -4.86
CA LEU A 127 -2.28 3.00 -3.47
C LEU A 127 -0.89 2.62 -2.97
N PHE A 128 -0.38 3.32 -1.96
CA PHE A 128 0.82 2.92 -1.25
C PHE A 128 0.47 1.97 -0.12
N PHE A 129 1.16 0.83 -0.05
CA PHE A 129 1.19 -0.04 1.11
C PHE A 129 2.52 0.14 1.84
N CYS A 130 2.50 0.84 2.96
CA CYS A 130 3.66 1.11 3.79
C CYS A 130 3.72 0.09 4.91
N THR A 131 4.90 -0.50 5.14
CA THR A 131 5.13 -1.38 6.27
C THR A 131 6.47 -1.13 6.96
N HIS A 132 6.65 -1.66 8.17
CA HIS A 132 7.93 -1.79 8.85
C HIS A 132 7.96 -3.14 9.55
N SER A 133 8.96 -3.97 9.22
CA SER A 133 9.17 -5.29 9.83
C SER A 133 7.93 -6.20 9.83
N TRP A 134 6.97 -5.95 8.94
CA TRP A 134 5.68 -6.66 8.87
C TRP A 134 4.91 -6.66 10.21
N GLN A 135 4.99 -5.55 10.95
CA GLN A 135 4.22 -5.33 12.18
C GLN A 135 3.47 -3.99 12.16
N TYR A 136 3.95 -3.05 11.36
CA TYR A 136 3.30 -1.78 11.11
C TYR A 136 2.74 -1.80 9.70
N TYR A 137 1.50 -1.36 9.53
CA TYR A 137 0.80 -1.43 8.26
C TYR A 137 0.07 -0.12 8.03
N SER A 138 0.24 0.48 6.86
CA SER A 138 -0.54 1.65 6.45
C SER A 138 -0.80 1.62 4.95
N PHE A 139 -2.06 1.70 4.59
CA PHE A 139 -2.52 1.93 3.22
C PHE A 139 -2.75 3.43 3.05
N VAL A 140 -2.21 4.01 1.98
CA VAL A 140 -2.20 5.46 1.76
C VAL A 140 -2.48 5.76 0.29
N HIS A 141 -3.44 6.63 0.01
CA HIS A 141 -3.66 7.16 -1.35
C HIS A 141 -3.75 8.68 -1.32
N PHE A 142 -3.50 9.29 -2.48
CA PHE A 142 -3.64 10.72 -2.67
C PHE A 142 -4.98 10.99 -3.34
N ALA A 143 -5.92 11.54 -2.58
CA ALA A 143 -7.23 11.95 -3.07
C ALA A 143 -7.11 13.23 -3.92
N PRO A 144 -7.93 13.36 -4.99
CA PRO A 144 -8.02 14.59 -5.77
C PRO A 144 -8.34 15.77 -4.86
N SER A 145 -7.78 16.95 -5.16
CA SER A 145 -8.27 18.18 -4.52
C SER A 145 -9.47 18.70 -5.30
N GLU A 146 -10.60 18.93 -4.63
CA GLU A 146 -11.84 19.44 -5.27
C GLU A 146 -11.66 20.74 -6.08
N ASN A 147 -10.57 21.50 -5.90
CA ASN A 147 -10.40 22.84 -6.47
C ASN A 147 -9.06 23.09 -7.18
N GLY A 148 -8.36 22.06 -7.68
CA GLY A 148 -7.17 22.15 -8.58
C GLY A 148 -5.95 22.96 -8.09
N SER A 149 -6.04 23.64 -6.96
CA SER A 149 -5.11 24.64 -6.44
C SER A 149 -4.55 24.26 -5.07
N LYS A 150 -5.07 23.19 -4.46
CA LYS A 150 -4.58 22.64 -3.19
C LYS A 150 -3.83 21.35 -3.45
N ALA A 151 -2.76 21.12 -2.69
CA ALA A 151 -2.03 19.86 -2.76
C ALA A 151 -3.00 18.69 -2.46
N ALA A 152 -2.89 17.60 -3.22
CA ALA A 152 -3.68 16.38 -3.03
C ALA A 152 -3.71 15.97 -1.56
N LYS A 153 -4.92 15.68 -1.06
CA LYS A 153 -5.15 15.27 0.33
C LYS A 153 -4.68 13.83 0.48
N LEU A 154 -4.00 13.54 1.58
CA LEU A 154 -3.53 12.19 1.88
C LEU A 154 -4.57 11.52 2.78
N THR A 155 -5.12 10.42 2.30
CA THR A 155 -6.04 9.57 3.04
C THR A 155 -5.33 8.27 3.36
N SER A 156 -5.42 7.83 4.62
CA SER A 156 -4.68 6.66 5.09
C SER A 156 -5.41 5.92 6.20
N PHE A 157 -5.30 4.60 6.19
CA PHE A 157 -5.62 3.75 7.32
C PHE A 157 -4.51 2.75 7.54
N GLY A 158 -4.49 2.15 8.72
CA GLY A 158 -3.46 1.21 9.07
C GLY A 158 -3.67 0.66 10.47
N TRP A 159 -2.78 -0.24 10.85
CA TRP A 159 -2.65 -0.71 12.21
C TRP A 159 -1.20 -0.86 12.59
N THR A 160 -0.99 -0.80 13.90
CA THR A 160 0.28 -1.01 14.57
C THR A 160 0.02 -1.93 15.75
N PRO A 161 1.05 -2.50 16.39
CA PRO A 161 0.86 -3.35 17.56
C PRO A 161 0.01 -2.71 18.67
N ASP A 162 0.07 -1.38 18.81
CA ASP A 162 -0.61 -0.63 19.86
C ASP A 162 -1.94 0.05 19.43
N SER A 163 -2.44 -0.20 18.21
CA SER A 163 -3.62 0.50 17.70
C SER A 163 -4.94 -0.17 18.06
N SER A 164 -5.98 0.63 18.33
CA SER A 164 -7.37 0.12 18.33
C SER A 164 -7.83 -0.15 16.90
N ASN A 165 -8.20 -1.39 16.62
CA ASN A 165 -8.51 -1.85 15.27
C ASN A 165 -10.00 -1.78 14.91
N ARG A 166 -10.86 -1.20 15.76
CA ARG A 166 -12.31 -1.22 15.53
C ARG A 166 -12.72 -0.56 14.21
N THR A 167 -12.33 0.69 13.99
CA THR A 167 -12.62 1.41 12.74
C THR A 167 -12.01 0.71 11.52
N LEU A 168 -10.80 0.17 11.70
CA LEU A 168 -10.13 -0.59 10.65
C LEU A 168 -10.94 -1.83 10.22
N LEU A 169 -11.40 -2.61 11.19
CA LEU A 169 -12.16 -3.84 10.98
C LEU A 169 -13.55 -3.58 10.41
N GLU A 170 -14.25 -2.57 10.92
CA GLU A 170 -15.62 -2.25 10.54
C GLU A 170 -15.71 -1.51 9.20
N HIS A 171 -14.76 -0.60 8.93
CA HIS A 171 -14.89 0.34 7.82
C HIS A 171 -13.78 0.26 6.78
N ASN A 172 -12.59 -0.25 7.08
CA ASN A 172 -11.46 -0.09 6.15
C ASN A 172 -11.09 -1.39 5.44
N LEU A 173 -10.83 -2.45 6.21
CA LEU A 173 -10.45 -3.76 5.67
C LEU A 173 -11.50 -4.36 4.72
N PRO A 174 -12.81 -4.24 4.97
CA PRO A 174 -13.80 -4.74 4.02
C PRO A 174 -13.65 -4.16 2.60
N HIS A 175 -13.22 -2.90 2.46
CA HIS A 175 -13.01 -2.24 1.16
C HIS A 175 -11.76 -2.75 0.44
N LEU A 176 -10.75 -3.24 1.17
CA LEU A 176 -9.59 -3.88 0.56
C LEU A 176 -9.89 -5.27 0.01
N GLY A 177 -10.87 -5.97 0.60
CA GLY A 177 -11.22 -7.35 0.24
C GLY A 177 -12.35 -7.49 -0.78
N MET A 178 -13.18 -6.47 -1.00
CA MET A 178 -14.17 -6.49 -2.10
C MET A 178 -13.53 -6.37 -3.50
N ILE A 179 -12.21 -6.54 -3.59
CA ILE A 179 -11.39 -6.48 -4.80
C ILE A 179 -11.56 -5.12 -5.49
N LEU A 180 -11.07 -4.05 -4.84
CA LEU A 180 -10.64 -2.77 -5.42
C LEU A 180 -11.30 -2.36 -6.78
N ILE A 181 -12.63 -2.25 -6.83
CA ILE A 181 -13.32 -1.72 -8.02
C ILE A 181 -13.02 -0.23 -8.16
N ASP A 182 -12.91 0.49 -7.04
CA ASP A 182 -12.32 1.82 -7.03
C ASP A 182 -11.97 2.27 -5.60
N PHE A 183 -10.70 2.20 -5.15
CA PHE A 183 -10.37 2.80 -3.85
C PHE A 183 -10.54 4.33 -3.84
N ARG A 184 -10.73 4.97 -5.00
CA ARG A 184 -10.99 6.41 -5.10
C ARG A 184 -12.36 6.79 -4.53
N ASP A 185 -13.27 5.82 -4.35
CA ASP A 185 -14.58 6.02 -3.70
C ASP A 185 -14.48 6.06 -2.17
N TRP A 186 -13.27 5.97 -1.60
CA TRP A 186 -13.05 6.08 -0.17
C TRP A 186 -13.06 7.56 0.27
N ASP A 187 -14.23 8.04 0.67
CA ASP A 187 -14.43 9.25 1.49
C ASP A 187 -15.49 9.02 2.58
#